data_AF-A0AA97J518-F1
#
_entry.id   AF-A0AA97J518-F1
#
_cell.length_a   1.000
_cell.length_b   1.000
_cell.length_c   1.000
_cell.angle_alpha   90.00
_cell.angle_beta   90.00
_cell.angle_gamma   90.00
#
_symmetry.space_group_name_H-M   'P 1'
#
loop_
_entity.id
_entity.type
_entity.pdbx_description
1 polymer ?
#
loop_
_entity_poly.entity_id
_entity_poly.type
_entity_poly.pdbx_seq_one_letter_code
_entity_poly.pdbx_strand_id
1 'polypeptide(L)'
;MVSVWKGLPGIGRGCWRPVFRSATEDAPPSMALKEHGLHLFRSAVGTVLPGPMLKKALVLETGGHPRLMVHGQPFDLRRNLYLVGFGKAVLGMAAVAESILGDHLVSGIISVPQGIQATFQHKGMREMLLKPQSRIQVMEGAKHNLPDRESLNAANAIWEMAEGLMAEDLLLVLISGGGSALLPAPVPPVTLEEKEAVTKLLASKGATIQELNTIRKALSLLKGGGLARAASPAQVLSLILSDVIGDPVDLIASGPTATSFHNVQDCFQILAKYNLTNFVPESVRTVLSSLATEGGPPRNSAYVHNIIIGSNRLALEEAKHQAENLGYLTLVLSDAVSGEVGTVARLYSLFIQLVCLRAAGDDSLKGKAREALSALTAELEIPGLNLIDTLNVLQGSQAERPICLLAGGETTVQLQGTGKGGRNQELALRVAVELHRVKSSGGGSFLEKYETVFLSGGSDGQDGPTEAAGAFSSQELVSEAEQGGFNVDAFLSNNDSYTFFTRFQSGHHLLMTGLTGTNVMDIHIVLIRARSG
;
A
#
# COMPACT_ATOMS: atom_id res chain seq x y z
N MET A 1 33.62 -17.77 -9.93
CA MET A 1 33.58 -19.23 -10.19
C MET A 1 32.30 -19.53 -10.94
N VAL A 2 32.46 -20.11 -12.12
CA VAL A 2 31.45 -20.31 -13.16
C VAL A 2 30.71 -21.64 -12.95
N SER A 3 29.47 -21.70 -13.45
CA SER A 3 28.65 -22.87 -13.80
C SER A 3 28.14 -23.80 -12.69
N VAL A 4 26.82 -23.73 -12.42
CA VAL A 4 25.88 -24.86 -12.50
C VAL A 4 24.46 -24.31 -12.80
N TRP A 5 24.10 -24.18 -14.07
CA TRP A 5 22.70 -24.02 -14.52
C TRP A 5 22.52 -24.84 -15.80
N LYS A 6 22.14 -26.12 -15.64
CA LYS A 6 21.55 -26.93 -16.69
C LYS A 6 20.59 -27.92 -16.03
N GLY A 7 19.30 -27.81 -16.36
CA GLY A 7 18.33 -28.86 -16.07
C GLY A 7 17.01 -28.41 -15.47
N LEU A 8 16.24 -27.56 -16.16
CA LEU A 8 14.78 -27.55 -16.03
C LEU A 8 14.15 -27.43 -17.44
N PRO A 9 13.22 -28.32 -17.83
CA PRO A 9 12.56 -28.26 -19.12
C PRO A 9 11.65 -27.03 -19.21
N GLY A 10 11.63 -26.42 -20.41
CA GLY A 10 11.03 -25.12 -20.67
C GLY A 10 9.54 -25.06 -20.36
N ILE A 11 9.21 -24.31 -19.30
CA ILE A 11 7.91 -23.67 -19.18
C ILE A 11 7.88 -22.57 -20.24
N GLY A 12 6.93 -22.68 -21.17
CA GLY A 12 6.78 -21.77 -22.28
C GLY A 12 6.78 -20.31 -21.80
N ARG A 13 7.65 -19.50 -22.42
CA ARG A 13 7.60 -18.03 -22.33
C ARG A 13 6.36 -17.53 -23.09
N GLY A 14 5.19 -17.82 -22.55
CA GLY A 14 3.97 -17.08 -22.87
C GLY A 14 4.11 -15.71 -22.22
N CYS A 15 4.61 -14.75 -22.99
CA CYS A 15 4.51 -13.34 -22.64
C CYS A 15 3.02 -13.02 -22.50
N TRP A 16 2.52 -13.04 -21.26
CA TRP A 16 1.17 -12.62 -20.92
C TRP A 16 1.11 -11.13 -21.26
N ARG A 17 0.48 -10.79 -22.39
CA ARG A 17 0.10 -9.41 -22.66
C ARG A 17 -1.03 -9.09 -21.68
N PRO A 18 -0.94 -8.01 -20.90
CA PRO A 18 -2.11 -7.53 -20.18
C PRO A 18 -3.07 -7.01 -21.26
N VAL A 19 -3.98 -7.88 -21.70
CA VAL A 19 -5.22 -7.37 -22.28
C VAL A 19 -6.00 -6.89 -21.06
N PHE A 20 -5.83 -5.61 -20.72
CA PHE A 20 -6.84 -4.88 -19.98
C PHE A 20 -8.11 -4.92 -20.83
N ARG A 21 -8.86 -6.02 -20.74
CA ARG A 21 -10.30 -5.94 -20.98
C ARG A 21 -10.81 -4.97 -19.92
N SER A 22 -11.59 -3.98 -20.36
CA SER A 22 -12.16 -2.99 -19.47
C SER A 22 -12.77 -3.69 -18.26
N ALA A 23 -12.64 -3.08 -17.09
CA ALA A 23 -13.22 -3.56 -15.82
C ALA A 23 -14.77 -3.49 -15.81
N THR A 24 -15.41 -3.70 -16.97
CA THR A 24 -16.84 -3.53 -17.25
C THR A 24 -17.47 -4.79 -17.85
N GLU A 25 -16.75 -5.91 -17.93
CA GLU A 25 -17.37 -7.22 -18.22
C GLU A 25 -17.75 -7.86 -16.88
N ASP A 26 -19.04 -7.85 -16.57
CA ASP A 26 -19.60 -8.52 -15.39
C ASP A 26 -19.22 -10.01 -15.40
N ALA A 27 -18.65 -10.46 -14.30
CA ALA A 27 -18.26 -11.84 -14.09
C ALA A 27 -19.51 -12.74 -13.99
N PRO A 28 -19.66 -13.81 -14.81
CA PRO A 28 -20.86 -14.64 -14.76
C PRO A 28 -20.94 -15.45 -13.45
N PRO A 29 -22.14 -15.67 -12.88
CA PRO A 29 -22.33 -16.39 -11.60
C PRO A 29 -21.83 -17.85 -11.57
N SER A 30 -21.52 -18.42 -12.72
CA SER A 30 -21.08 -19.82 -12.90
C SER A 30 -19.57 -20.04 -12.68
N MET A 31 -18.81 -19.01 -12.32
CA MET A 31 -17.36 -19.12 -12.11
C MET A 31 -16.99 -19.81 -10.78
N ALA A 32 -15.77 -20.34 -10.74
CA ALA A 32 -15.20 -20.91 -9.52
C ALA A 32 -14.99 -19.81 -8.47
N LEU A 33 -15.09 -20.14 -7.17
CA LEU A 33 -14.96 -19.14 -6.10
C LEU A 33 -13.60 -18.41 -6.13
N LYS A 34 -12.56 -19.13 -6.57
CA LYS A 34 -11.23 -18.56 -6.81
C LYS A 34 -11.20 -17.49 -7.90
N GLU A 35 -11.97 -17.67 -8.97
CA GLU A 35 -12.07 -16.69 -10.07
C GLU A 35 -12.82 -15.43 -9.61
N HIS A 36 -13.83 -15.57 -8.75
CA HIS A 36 -14.44 -14.43 -8.06
C HIS A 36 -13.40 -13.67 -7.23
N GLY A 37 -12.61 -14.37 -6.40
CA GLY A 37 -11.54 -13.74 -5.61
C GLY A 37 -10.53 -12.98 -6.45
N LEU A 38 -10.10 -13.57 -7.57
CA LEU A 38 -9.19 -12.93 -8.52
C LEU A 38 -9.81 -11.70 -9.20
N HIS A 39 -11.08 -11.77 -9.59
CA HIS A 39 -11.81 -10.64 -10.17
C HIS A 39 -11.89 -9.47 -9.17
N LEU A 40 -12.30 -9.75 -7.93
CA LEU A 40 -12.40 -8.73 -6.87
C LEU A 40 -11.05 -8.06 -6.58
N PHE A 41 -9.97 -8.85 -6.47
CA PHE A 41 -8.63 -8.32 -6.27
C PHE A 41 -8.18 -7.42 -7.44
N ARG A 42 -8.41 -7.85 -8.68
CA ARG A 42 -8.05 -7.07 -9.87
C ARG A 42 -8.84 -5.78 -9.97
N SER A 43 -10.13 -5.78 -9.64
CA SER A 43 -10.95 -4.57 -9.62
C SER A 43 -10.47 -3.59 -8.54
N ALA A 44 -10.18 -4.08 -7.34
CA ALA A 44 -9.62 -3.29 -6.25
C ALA A 44 -8.29 -2.62 -6.62
N VAL A 45 -7.35 -3.37 -7.19
CA VAL A 45 -6.07 -2.80 -7.67
C VAL A 45 -6.32 -1.87 -8.86
N GLY A 46 -7.21 -2.25 -9.78
CA GLY A 46 -7.53 -1.52 -11.00
C GLY A 46 -7.98 -0.08 -10.75
N THR A 47 -8.81 0.16 -9.73
CA THR A 47 -9.32 1.51 -9.42
C THR A 47 -8.23 2.44 -8.88
N VAL A 48 -7.19 1.89 -8.23
CA VAL A 48 -6.06 2.66 -7.68
C VAL A 48 -4.82 2.65 -8.59
N LEU A 49 -4.93 2.18 -9.83
CA LEU A 49 -3.89 2.38 -10.84
C LEU A 49 -3.80 3.87 -11.21
N PRO A 50 -2.60 4.41 -11.56
CA PRO A 50 -2.44 5.82 -11.89
C PRO A 50 -3.44 6.37 -12.91
N GLY A 51 -3.73 5.60 -13.98
CA GLY A 51 -4.71 6.00 -15.01
C GLY A 51 -6.12 6.22 -14.46
N PRO A 52 -6.82 5.16 -14.02
CA PRO A 52 -8.16 5.24 -13.44
C PRO A 52 -8.28 6.24 -12.28
N MET A 53 -7.31 6.22 -11.36
CA MET A 53 -7.28 7.09 -10.18
C MET A 53 -7.25 8.57 -10.55
N LEU A 54 -6.32 8.98 -11.43
CA LEU A 54 -6.18 10.39 -11.82
C LEU A 54 -7.36 10.85 -12.68
N LYS A 55 -7.89 10.00 -13.56
CA LYS A 55 -9.07 10.33 -14.38
C LYS A 55 -10.35 10.49 -13.56
N LYS A 56 -10.46 9.79 -12.44
CA LYS A 56 -11.56 9.96 -11.47
C LYS A 56 -11.39 11.23 -10.65
N ALA A 57 -10.16 11.57 -10.28
CA ALA A 57 -9.86 12.72 -9.43
C ALA A 57 -9.85 14.05 -10.20
N LEU A 58 -9.35 14.06 -11.44
CA LEU A 58 -9.10 15.27 -12.24
C LEU A 58 -10.06 15.35 -13.43
N VAL A 59 -10.83 16.44 -13.49
CA VAL A 59 -11.68 16.77 -14.64
C VAL A 59 -11.28 18.15 -15.15
N LEU A 60 -10.86 18.23 -16.42
CA LEU A 60 -10.51 19.50 -17.05
C LEU A 60 -11.75 20.09 -17.76
N GLU A 61 -12.19 21.25 -17.30
CA GLU A 61 -13.24 22.04 -17.96
C GLU A 61 -12.59 23.07 -18.89
N THR A 62 -12.83 22.96 -20.19
CA THR A 62 -12.16 23.78 -21.23
C THR A 62 -13.02 24.92 -21.77
N GLY A 63 -14.06 25.33 -21.04
CA GLY A 63 -14.90 26.48 -21.39
C GLY A 63 -14.12 27.81 -21.41
N GLY A 64 -14.82 28.94 -21.59
CA GLY A 64 -14.19 30.27 -21.71
C GLY A 64 -13.26 30.67 -20.54
N HIS A 65 -13.42 30.03 -19.38
CA HIS A 65 -12.48 30.07 -18.26
C HIS A 65 -12.05 28.64 -17.91
N PRO A 66 -10.90 28.16 -18.43
CA PRO A 66 -10.45 26.81 -18.18
C PRO A 66 -10.22 26.56 -16.69
N ARG A 67 -10.72 25.43 -16.19
CA ARG A 67 -10.63 25.03 -14.78
C ARG A 67 -10.25 23.58 -14.62
N LEU A 68 -9.39 23.29 -13.66
CA LEU A 68 -9.17 21.93 -13.15
C LEU A 68 -10.16 21.69 -12.01
N MET A 69 -11.03 20.72 -12.17
CA MET A 69 -11.94 20.27 -11.12
C MET A 69 -11.32 19.08 -10.41
N VAL A 70 -11.19 19.18 -9.08
CA VAL A 70 -10.71 18.08 -8.23
C VAL A 70 -11.70 17.81 -7.11
N HIS A 71 -12.37 16.65 -7.16
CA HIS A 71 -13.51 16.33 -6.29
C HIS A 71 -14.55 17.48 -6.16
N GLY A 72 -14.83 18.15 -7.28
CA GLY A 72 -15.78 19.28 -7.34
C GLY A 72 -15.21 20.63 -6.91
N GLN A 73 -13.95 20.71 -6.48
CA GLN A 73 -13.26 21.98 -6.20
C GLN A 73 -12.62 22.54 -7.48
N PRO A 74 -12.93 23.79 -7.87
CA PRO A 74 -12.36 24.42 -9.07
C PRO A 74 -11.01 25.08 -8.79
N PHE A 75 -10.06 24.90 -9.72
CA PHE A 75 -8.79 25.63 -9.78
C PHE A 75 -8.65 26.29 -11.15
N ASP A 76 -8.51 27.61 -11.19
CA ASP A 76 -8.42 28.36 -12.45
C ASP A 76 -7.10 28.07 -13.18
N LEU A 77 -7.18 27.79 -14.48
CA LEU A 77 -6.02 27.49 -15.32
C LEU A 77 -5.79 28.58 -16.36
N ARG A 78 -4.56 29.08 -16.40
CA ARG A 78 -4.09 30.14 -17.31
C ARG A 78 -2.73 29.82 -17.95
N ARG A 79 -2.40 28.53 -18.06
CA ARG A 79 -1.06 28.05 -18.45
C ARG A 79 -0.01 28.48 -17.44
N ASN A 80 -0.34 28.23 -16.18
CA ASN A 80 0.30 28.64 -14.94
C ASN A 80 0.47 27.44 -13.99
N LEU A 81 0.34 26.20 -14.51
CA LEU A 81 0.42 25.00 -13.69
C LEU A 81 1.83 24.42 -13.77
N TYR A 82 2.43 24.22 -12.60
CA TYR A 82 3.71 23.53 -12.43
C TYR A 82 3.47 22.20 -11.72
N LEU A 83 4.23 21.17 -12.10
CA LEU A 83 4.07 19.83 -11.52
C LEU A 83 5.34 19.40 -10.82
N VAL A 84 5.23 19.04 -9.55
CA VAL A 84 6.29 18.33 -8.85
C VAL A 84 5.78 16.98 -8.39
N GLY A 85 6.65 15.99 -8.30
CA GLY A 85 6.25 14.70 -7.76
C GLY A 85 7.40 13.89 -7.19
N PHE A 86 7.09 13.03 -6.23
CA PHE A 86 8.08 12.14 -5.63
C PHE A 86 7.44 10.86 -5.11
N GLY A 87 8.03 9.71 -5.47
CA GLY A 87 7.55 8.40 -5.03
C GLY A 87 7.60 7.33 -6.11
N LYS A 88 7.35 6.08 -5.69
CA LYS A 88 7.41 4.88 -6.54
C LYS A 88 6.39 4.86 -7.68
N ALA A 89 5.18 5.39 -7.48
CA ALA A 89 4.10 5.39 -8.48
C ALA A 89 4.04 6.68 -9.31
N VAL A 90 4.83 7.70 -8.93
CA VAL A 90 4.73 9.05 -9.49
C VAL A 90 5.02 9.11 -10.97
N LEU A 91 5.90 8.26 -11.51
CA LEU A 91 6.17 8.25 -12.96
C LEU A 91 4.89 7.98 -13.77
N GLY A 92 4.10 6.98 -13.37
CA GLY A 92 2.81 6.69 -14.00
C GLY A 92 1.76 7.77 -13.73
N MET A 93 1.73 8.34 -12.51
CA MET A 93 0.81 9.43 -12.18
C MET A 93 1.10 10.68 -13.03
N ALA A 94 2.37 11.02 -13.22
CA ALA A 94 2.82 12.17 -14.01
C ALA A 94 2.49 12.00 -15.50
N ALA A 95 2.67 10.80 -16.07
CA ALA A 95 2.30 10.51 -17.45
C ALA A 95 0.81 10.73 -17.72
N VAL A 96 -0.05 10.33 -16.78
CA VAL A 96 -1.49 10.52 -16.89
C VAL A 96 -1.86 11.99 -16.65
N ALA A 97 -1.29 12.62 -15.62
CA ALA A 97 -1.53 14.02 -15.30
C ALA A 97 -1.16 14.93 -16.48
N GLU A 98 0.02 14.77 -17.08
CA GLU A 98 0.44 15.54 -18.27
C GLU A 98 -0.57 15.39 -19.41
N SER A 99 -1.07 14.17 -19.64
CA SER A 99 -2.07 13.93 -20.69
C SER A 99 -3.42 14.60 -20.42
N ILE A 100 -3.80 14.78 -19.15
CA ILE A 100 -5.04 15.46 -18.76
C ILE A 100 -4.86 16.98 -18.83
N LEU A 101 -3.74 17.50 -18.36
CA LEU A 101 -3.48 18.94 -18.21
C LEU A 101 -3.10 19.62 -19.52
N GLY A 102 -2.48 18.90 -20.45
CA GLY A 102 -2.12 19.41 -21.77
C GLY A 102 -1.27 20.68 -21.70
N ASP A 103 -1.67 21.71 -22.46
CA ASP A 103 -0.92 22.97 -22.56
C ASP A 103 -1.01 23.87 -21.33
N HIS A 104 -1.80 23.49 -20.31
CA HIS A 104 -1.81 24.22 -19.04
C HIS A 104 -0.59 23.91 -18.18
N LEU A 105 0.03 22.73 -18.36
CA LEU A 105 1.28 22.38 -17.71
C LEU A 105 2.43 23.17 -18.34
N VAL A 106 3.09 24.00 -17.55
CA VAL A 106 4.22 24.84 -17.97
C VAL A 106 5.51 24.02 -17.96
N SER A 107 5.80 23.40 -16.83
CA SER A 107 6.99 22.59 -16.56
C SER A 107 6.72 21.64 -15.40
N GLY A 108 7.48 20.55 -15.30
CA GLY A 108 7.45 19.73 -14.11
C GLY A 108 8.74 18.95 -13.83
N ILE A 109 8.91 18.53 -12.58
CA ILE A 109 10.05 17.74 -12.11
C ILE A 109 9.54 16.61 -11.22
N ILE A 110 9.95 15.37 -11.51
CA ILE A 110 9.63 14.23 -10.67
C ILE A 110 10.88 13.49 -10.18
N SER A 111 10.89 13.15 -8.89
CA SER A 111 11.91 12.32 -8.23
C SER A 111 11.38 10.90 -8.06
N VAL A 112 11.97 9.93 -8.77
CA VAL A 112 11.48 8.54 -8.84
C VAL A 112 12.60 7.53 -8.58
N PRO A 113 12.29 6.28 -8.20
CA PRO A 113 13.32 5.28 -7.91
C PRO A 113 14.24 5.00 -9.10
N GLN A 114 15.52 4.78 -8.82
CA GLN A 114 16.51 4.43 -9.82
C GLN A 114 16.10 3.17 -10.62
N GLY A 115 16.18 3.26 -11.95
CA GLY A 115 15.91 2.16 -12.88
C GLY A 115 14.42 1.92 -13.16
N ILE A 116 13.51 2.75 -12.63
CA ILE A 116 12.07 2.55 -12.81
C ILE A 116 11.64 2.70 -14.28
N GLN A 117 12.23 3.65 -15.03
CA GLN A 117 11.90 3.81 -16.45
C GLN A 117 12.31 2.57 -17.25
N ALA A 118 13.53 2.06 -17.04
CA ALA A 118 14.01 0.85 -17.70
C ALA A 118 13.12 -0.35 -17.33
N THR A 119 12.72 -0.46 -16.06
CA THR A 119 11.82 -1.52 -15.58
C THR A 119 10.48 -1.50 -16.32
N PHE A 120 9.83 -0.35 -16.40
CA PHE A 120 8.55 -0.22 -17.11
C PHE A 120 8.69 -0.44 -18.63
N GLN A 121 9.78 0.01 -19.24
CA GLN A 121 10.08 -0.29 -20.65
C GLN A 121 10.22 -1.80 -20.90
N HIS A 122 11.03 -2.49 -20.09
CA HIS A 122 11.24 -3.93 -20.21
C HIS A 122 9.96 -4.75 -19.95
N LYS A 123 9.10 -4.28 -19.05
CA LYS A 123 7.81 -4.92 -18.74
C LYS A 123 6.69 -4.53 -19.72
N GLY A 124 6.95 -3.61 -20.66
CA GLY A 124 5.98 -3.18 -21.67
C GLY A 124 4.88 -2.24 -21.14
N MET A 125 5.07 -1.65 -19.96
CA MET A 125 4.12 -0.74 -19.30
C MET A 125 4.25 0.69 -19.86
N ARG A 126 3.95 0.84 -21.16
CA ARG A 126 4.15 2.11 -21.89
C ARG A 126 3.30 3.25 -21.37
N GLU A 127 2.12 2.93 -20.84
CA GLU A 127 1.19 3.86 -20.21
C GLU A 127 1.74 4.49 -18.91
N MET A 128 2.75 3.86 -18.29
CA MET A 128 3.43 4.39 -17.11
C MET A 128 4.59 5.32 -17.46
N LEU A 129 4.92 5.51 -18.74
CA LEU A 129 6.07 6.30 -19.18
C LEU A 129 5.62 7.65 -19.76
N LEU A 130 6.45 8.67 -19.55
CA LEU A 130 6.28 9.96 -20.21
C LEU A 130 6.49 9.86 -21.73
N LYS A 131 5.86 10.76 -22.48
CA LYS A 131 6.02 10.86 -23.93
C LYS A 131 7.39 11.50 -24.28
N PRO A 132 7.96 11.26 -25.48
CA PRO A 132 9.29 11.76 -25.84
C PRO A 132 9.47 13.30 -25.79
N GLN A 133 8.38 14.08 -25.86
CA GLN A 133 8.38 15.54 -25.76
C GLN A 133 7.65 16.03 -24.49
N SER A 134 7.79 15.29 -23.39
CA SER A 134 7.20 15.67 -22.12
C SER A 134 7.77 17.00 -21.60
N ARG A 135 6.92 17.79 -20.96
CA ARG A 135 7.27 18.99 -20.19
C ARG A 135 7.79 18.64 -18.78
N ILE A 136 7.78 17.36 -18.43
CA ILE A 136 8.20 16.85 -17.12
C ILE A 136 9.59 16.23 -17.23
N GLN A 137 10.50 16.71 -16.39
CA GLN A 137 11.83 16.12 -16.20
C GLN A 137 11.77 14.98 -15.19
N VAL A 138 12.30 13.81 -15.57
CA VAL A 138 12.43 12.66 -14.67
C VAL A 138 13.84 12.62 -14.06
N MET A 139 13.91 12.56 -12.73
CA MET A 139 15.16 12.41 -11.99
C MET A 139 15.10 11.11 -11.18
N GLU A 140 16.01 10.19 -11.52
CA GLU A 140 16.07 8.86 -10.92
C GLU A 140 17.10 8.79 -9.79
N GLY A 141 16.69 8.36 -8.61
CA GLY A 141 17.57 8.26 -7.44
C GLY A 141 17.02 7.33 -6.36
N ALA A 142 17.46 7.56 -5.13
CA ALA A 142 17.13 6.77 -3.95
C ALA A 142 17.40 5.26 -4.11
N LYS A 143 18.64 4.91 -4.49
CA LYS A 143 19.05 3.51 -4.68
C LYS A 143 18.76 2.68 -3.41
N HIS A 144 18.14 1.51 -3.58
CA HIS A 144 17.70 0.64 -2.48
C HIS A 144 16.76 1.31 -1.47
N ASN A 145 15.96 2.31 -1.91
CA ASN A 145 15.03 3.04 -1.06
C ASN A 145 15.72 3.82 0.09
N LEU A 146 16.97 4.22 -0.13
CA LEU A 146 17.74 5.10 0.76
C LEU A 146 18.06 6.39 0.02
N PRO A 147 18.09 7.56 0.69
CA PRO A 147 18.55 8.79 0.06
C PRO A 147 19.95 8.64 -0.57
N ASP A 148 20.20 9.43 -1.60
CA ASP A 148 21.47 9.48 -2.31
C ASP A 148 21.66 10.85 -2.95
N ARG A 149 22.80 11.05 -3.61
CA ARG A 149 23.11 12.33 -4.26
C ARG A 149 22.14 12.69 -5.38
N GLU A 150 21.64 11.70 -6.12
CA GLU A 150 20.70 11.95 -7.23
C GLU A 150 19.32 12.36 -6.71
N SER A 151 18.81 11.71 -5.66
CA SER A 151 17.59 12.15 -4.98
C SER A 151 17.75 13.49 -4.27
N LEU A 152 18.94 13.84 -3.79
CA LEU A 152 19.23 15.19 -3.31
C LEU A 152 19.18 16.23 -4.44
N ASN A 153 19.80 15.96 -5.59
CA ASN A 153 19.73 16.83 -6.76
C ASN A 153 18.27 17.06 -7.18
N ALA A 154 17.47 15.99 -7.19
CA ALA A 154 16.04 16.08 -7.51
C ALA A 154 15.27 16.91 -6.47
N ALA A 155 15.55 16.73 -5.19
CA ALA A 155 14.91 17.49 -4.13
C ALA A 155 15.27 18.99 -4.20
N ASN A 156 16.52 19.33 -4.52
CA ASN A 156 16.94 20.71 -4.71
C ASN A 156 16.25 21.35 -5.93
N ALA A 157 16.18 20.64 -7.06
CA ALA A 157 15.48 21.15 -8.24
C ALA A 157 13.97 21.36 -8.00
N ILE A 158 13.33 20.46 -7.22
CA ILE A 158 11.94 20.63 -6.77
C ILE A 158 11.79 21.86 -5.87
N TRP A 159 12.74 22.07 -4.94
CA TRP A 159 12.74 23.24 -4.06
C TRP A 159 12.89 24.55 -4.84
N GLU A 160 13.85 24.63 -5.77
CA GLU A 160 14.08 25.80 -6.63
C GLU A 160 12.86 26.12 -7.50
N MET A 161 12.21 25.10 -8.08
CA MET A 161 10.97 25.29 -8.83
C MET A 161 9.85 25.87 -7.96
N ALA A 162 9.68 25.33 -6.74
CA ALA A 162 8.63 25.78 -5.82
C ALA A 162 8.87 27.22 -5.34
N GLU A 163 10.11 27.56 -4.97
CA GLU A 163 10.49 28.91 -4.50
C GLU A 163 10.26 30.00 -5.57
N GLY A 164 10.37 29.64 -6.85
CA GLY A 164 10.17 30.56 -7.95
C GLY A 164 8.71 30.86 -8.32
N LEU A 165 7.71 30.27 -7.65
CA LEU A 165 6.30 30.40 -8.02
C LEU A 165 5.66 31.69 -7.50
N MET A 166 4.69 32.20 -8.26
CA MET A 166 3.95 33.43 -7.98
C MET A 166 2.51 33.15 -7.54
N ALA A 167 1.79 34.18 -7.09
CA ALA A 167 0.45 34.03 -6.49
C ALA A 167 -0.60 33.53 -7.49
N GLU A 168 -0.40 33.82 -8.77
CA GLU A 168 -1.21 33.33 -9.87
C GLU A 168 -0.93 31.88 -10.26
N ASP A 169 0.15 31.26 -9.78
CA ASP A 169 0.54 29.91 -10.17
C ASP A 169 -0.20 28.83 -9.37
N LEU A 170 -0.30 27.65 -9.97
CA LEU A 170 -0.80 26.43 -9.35
C LEU A 170 0.29 25.36 -9.35
N LEU A 171 0.70 24.93 -8.16
CA LEU A 171 1.59 23.80 -7.97
C LEU A 171 0.79 22.52 -7.75
N LEU A 172 0.81 21.62 -8.73
CA LEU A 172 0.31 20.26 -8.59
C LEU A 172 1.41 19.36 -8.03
N VAL A 173 1.17 18.74 -6.87
CA VAL A 173 2.12 17.86 -6.19
C VAL A 173 1.63 16.41 -6.25
N LEU A 174 2.37 15.52 -6.91
CA LEU A 174 2.06 14.10 -6.97
C LEU A 174 2.87 13.33 -5.91
N ILE A 175 2.18 12.69 -4.96
CA ILE A 175 2.82 12.00 -3.83
C ILE A 175 2.46 10.52 -3.85
N SER A 176 3.46 9.66 -3.70
CA SER A 176 3.26 8.24 -3.39
C SER A 176 4.31 7.73 -2.40
N GLY A 177 4.19 6.46 -2.03
CA GLY A 177 5.18 5.73 -1.23
C GLY A 177 6.63 5.91 -1.67
N GLY A 178 7.56 5.91 -0.70
CA GLY A 178 9.00 6.10 -0.92
C GLY A 178 9.49 7.57 -0.90
N GLY A 179 8.58 8.54 -0.78
CA GLY A 179 8.92 9.98 -0.80
C GLY A 179 9.98 10.41 0.24
N SER A 180 10.06 9.74 1.40
CA SER A 180 11.06 10.06 2.42
C SER A 180 12.51 9.95 1.92
N ALA A 181 12.79 8.97 1.05
CA ALA A 181 14.10 8.75 0.44
C ALA A 181 14.31 9.59 -0.84
N LEU A 182 13.23 9.85 -1.59
CA LEU A 182 13.26 10.59 -2.85
C LEU A 182 13.24 12.11 -2.68
N LEU A 183 12.93 12.61 -1.48
CA LEU A 183 12.86 14.03 -1.16
C LEU A 183 13.69 14.40 0.08
N PRO A 184 15.01 14.10 0.14
CA PRO A 184 15.78 14.21 1.38
C PRO A 184 16.04 15.65 1.85
N ALA A 185 16.29 16.60 0.94
CA ALA A 185 16.50 18.04 1.15
C ALA A 185 16.89 18.45 2.61
N PRO A 186 18.14 18.24 3.04
CA PRO A 186 18.61 18.66 4.36
C PRO A 186 18.68 20.19 4.48
N VAL A 187 18.53 20.73 5.69
CA VAL A 187 18.64 22.18 5.96
C VAL A 187 20.12 22.57 6.08
N PRO A 188 20.66 23.49 5.26
CA PRO A 188 22.04 23.95 5.42
C PRO A 188 22.29 24.51 6.83
N PRO A 189 23.47 24.26 7.45
CA PRO A 189 24.64 23.60 6.89
C PRO A 189 24.64 22.06 7.01
N VAL A 190 23.54 21.43 7.42
CA VAL A 190 23.46 19.95 7.55
C VAL A 190 23.62 19.29 6.19
N THR A 191 24.53 18.34 6.09
CA THR A 191 24.74 17.57 4.86
C THR A 191 23.79 16.36 4.77
N LEU A 192 23.70 15.75 3.59
CA LEU A 192 22.93 14.52 3.43
C LEU A 192 23.52 13.39 4.29
N GLU A 193 24.85 13.29 4.32
CA GLU A 193 25.59 12.29 5.08
C GLU A 193 25.33 12.43 6.59
N GLU A 194 25.33 13.65 7.12
CA GLU A 194 25.03 13.93 8.52
C GLU A 194 23.59 13.56 8.88
N LYS A 195 22.63 13.95 8.03
CA LYS A 195 21.21 13.62 8.21
C LYS A 195 20.98 12.11 8.22
N GLU A 196 21.63 11.38 7.32
CA GLU A 196 21.58 9.92 7.29
C GLU A 196 22.24 9.29 8.51
N ALA A 197 23.40 9.79 8.92
CA ALA A 197 24.14 9.27 10.07
C ALA A 197 23.31 9.37 11.35
N VAL A 198 22.68 10.52 11.61
CA VAL A 198 21.78 10.70 12.76
C VAL A 198 20.59 9.76 12.69
N THR A 199 19.97 9.62 11.51
CA THR A 199 18.83 8.72 11.30
C THR A 199 19.19 7.26 11.54
N LYS A 200 20.34 6.79 11.01
CA LYS A 200 20.84 5.41 11.20
C LYS A 200 21.21 5.15 12.66
N LEU A 201 21.78 6.15 13.33
CA LEU A 201 22.13 6.05 14.74
C LEU A 201 20.89 5.89 15.63
N LEU A 202 19.86 6.71 15.42
CA LEU A 202 18.57 6.57 16.11
C LEU A 202 17.93 5.20 15.84
N ALA A 203 17.88 4.78 14.58
CA ALA A 203 17.31 3.48 14.21
C ALA A 203 18.04 2.31 14.88
N SER A 204 19.38 2.34 14.92
CA SER A 204 20.18 1.29 15.59
C SER A 204 20.01 1.26 17.12
N LYS A 205 19.48 2.33 17.71
CA LYS A 205 19.11 2.42 19.13
C LYS A 205 17.65 2.05 19.41
N GLY A 206 16.89 1.61 18.40
CA GLY A 206 15.49 1.24 18.54
C GLY A 206 14.55 2.44 18.64
N ALA A 207 14.88 3.56 17.98
CA ALA A 207 13.95 4.66 17.81
C ALA A 207 12.71 4.21 17.02
N THR A 208 11.54 4.62 17.49
CA THR A 208 10.27 4.38 16.79
C THR A 208 10.22 5.15 15.48
N ILE A 209 9.34 4.74 14.55
CA ILE A 209 9.20 5.42 13.27
C ILE A 209 8.72 6.87 13.45
N GLN A 210 7.88 7.12 14.47
CA GLN A 210 7.42 8.45 14.83
C GLN A 210 8.60 9.34 15.25
N GLU A 211 9.47 8.85 16.14
CA GLU A 211 10.66 9.59 16.59
C GLU A 211 11.65 9.85 15.45
N LEU A 212 11.88 8.86 14.59
CA LEU A 212 12.70 9.03 13.39
C LEU A 212 12.12 10.11 12.47
N ASN A 213 10.80 10.10 12.25
CA ASN A 213 10.14 11.07 11.40
C ASN A 213 10.19 12.48 12.00
N THR A 214 10.05 12.63 13.33
CA THR A 214 10.22 13.92 14.02
C THR A 214 11.59 14.54 13.70
N ILE A 215 12.68 13.79 13.89
CA ILE A 215 14.04 14.27 13.60
C ILE A 215 14.24 14.51 12.09
N ARG A 216 13.77 13.59 11.23
CA ARG A 216 13.91 13.73 9.76
C ARG A 216 13.22 14.97 9.22
N LYS A 217 12.05 15.34 9.76
CA LYS A 217 11.29 16.53 9.38
C LYS A 217 11.99 17.80 9.85
N ALA A 218 12.45 17.84 11.10
CA ALA A 218 13.20 18.98 11.65
C ALA A 218 14.48 19.30 10.85
N LEU A 219 15.14 18.27 10.33
CA LEU A 219 16.35 18.42 9.51
C LEU A 219 16.06 18.52 8.01
N SER A 220 14.87 18.95 7.58
CA SER A 220 14.52 19.02 6.16
C SER A 220 13.92 20.36 5.74
N LEU A 221 14.33 20.87 4.57
CA LEU A 221 13.73 22.04 3.94
C LEU A 221 12.32 21.75 3.40
N LEU A 222 12.08 20.55 2.86
CA LEU A 222 10.85 20.23 2.13
C LEU A 222 9.81 19.44 2.94
N LYS A 223 10.22 18.72 3.98
CA LYS A 223 9.29 17.92 4.81
C LYS A 223 8.53 18.80 5.81
N GLY A 224 7.48 18.26 6.44
CA GLY A 224 6.72 18.99 7.46
C GLY A 224 6.15 20.33 6.99
N GLY A 225 5.55 20.34 5.80
CA GLY A 225 4.99 21.53 5.16
C GLY A 225 6.00 22.41 4.44
N GLY A 226 7.27 22.00 4.39
CA GLY A 226 8.35 22.76 3.77
C GLY A 226 8.18 23.05 2.29
N LEU A 227 7.69 22.06 1.52
CA LEU A 227 7.38 22.26 0.10
C LEU A 227 6.23 23.25 -0.09
N ALA A 228 5.17 23.15 0.72
CA ALA A 228 4.07 24.11 0.67
C ALA A 228 4.51 25.53 1.06
N ARG A 229 5.45 25.67 2.02
CA ARG A 229 6.05 26.96 2.37
C ARG A 229 6.90 27.53 1.24
N ALA A 230 7.71 26.70 0.60
CA ALA A 230 8.54 27.12 -0.53
C ALA A 230 7.67 27.61 -1.70
N ALA A 231 6.53 26.97 -1.95
CA ALA A 231 5.60 27.37 -3.00
C ALA A 231 4.79 28.64 -2.71
N SER A 232 4.81 29.17 -1.49
CA SER A 232 4.03 30.37 -1.14
C SER A 232 4.56 31.59 -1.92
N PRO A 233 3.70 32.37 -2.61
CA PRO A 233 2.24 32.48 -2.41
C PRO A 233 1.36 31.67 -3.37
N ALA A 234 1.91 30.76 -4.20
CA ALA A 234 1.15 29.95 -5.15
C ALA A 234 0.15 29.00 -4.46
N GLN A 235 -0.90 28.61 -5.19
CA GLN A 235 -1.79 27.55 -4.72
C GLN A 235 -1.10 26.20 -4.82
N VAL A 236 -1.27 25.35 -3.80
CA VAL A 236 -0.70 24.00 -3.76
C VAL A 236 -1.85 22.99 -3.74
N LEU A 237 -1.83 22.07 -4.69
CA LEU A 237 -2.77 20.96 -4.80
C LEU A 237 -1.99 19.64 -4.80
N SER A 238 -2.07 18.89 -3.72
CA SER A 238 -1.43 17.58 -3.58
C SER A 238 -2.40 16.46 -3.87
N LEU A 239 -2.02 15.57 -4.78
CA LEU A 239 -2.71 14.32 -5.09
C LEU A 239 -1.89 13.15 -4.56
N ILE A 240 -2.48 12.41 -3.62
CA ILE A 240 -1.76 11.45 -2.78
C ILE A 240 -2.27 10.03 -3.05
N LEU A 241 -1.32 9.14 -3.36
CA LEU A 241 -1.49 7.69 -3.29
C LEU A 241 -0.88 7.21 -1.96
N SER A 242 -1.73 6.79 -1.03
CA SER A 242 -1.34 6.39 0.32
C SER A 242 -0.98 4.91 0.37
N ASP A 243 0.25 4.63 0.83
CA ASP A 243 0.73 3.30 1.24
C ASP A 243 0.94 3.21 2.76
N VAL A 244 0.21 4.02 3.54
CA VAL A 244 0.32 4.09 5.00
C VAL A 244 -1.03 3.80 5.63
N ILE A 245 -1.06 2.91 6.62
CA ILE A 245 -2.26 2.59 7.39
C ILE A 245 -2.91 3.86 7.95
N GLY A 246 -4.23 3.99 7.75
CA GLY A 246 -5.04 5.11 8.24
C GLY A 246 -4.91 6.41 7.45
N ASP A 247 -4.14 6.40 6.34
CA ASP A 247 -4.04 7.54 5.42
C ASP A 247 -3.60 8.90 6.04
N PRO A 248 -2.70 8.97 7.05
CA PRO A 248 -2.30 10.24 7.67
C PRO A 248 -1.40 11.08 6.75
N VAL A 249 -1.96 12.15 6.19
CA VAL A 249 -1.30 13.06 5.23
C VAL A 249 0.02 13.63 5.74
N ASP A 250 0.16 13.87 7.05
CA ASP A 250 1.38 14.40 7.66
C ASP A 250 2.50 13.35 7.82
N LEU A 251 2.17 12.05 7.76
CA LEU A 251 3.16 10.97 7.79
C LEU A 251 3.53 10.51 6.38
N ILE A 252 2.60 10.55 5.42
CA ILE A 252 2.86 10.18 4.02
C ILE A 252 3.99 11.07 3.47
N ALA A 253 5.08 10.44 3.03
CA ALA A 253 6.30 11.12 2.60
C ALA A 253 6.87 12.15 3.61
N SER A 254 6.54 12.01 4.90
CA SER A 254 6.83 13.00 5.95
C SER A 254 6.14 14.37 5.77
N GLY A 255 4.97 14.38 5.11
CA GLY A 255 4.06 15.53 5.05
C GLY A 255 4.64 16.80 4.44
N PRO A 256 5.26 16.78 3.24
CA PRO A 256 5.89 17.96 2.65
C PRO A 256 4.91 19.10 2.34
N THR A 257 3.63 18.78 2.15
CA THR A 257 2.53 19.74 1.94
C THR A 257 1.51 19.72 3.07
N ALA A 258 1.78 18.96 4.14
CA ALA A 258 0.94 18.90 5.32
C ALA A 258 1.41 19.93 6.35
N THR A 259 0.47 20.55 7.06
CA THR A 259 0.83 21.29 8.27
C THR A 259 1.41 20.31 9.28
N SER A 260 2.62 20.56 9.75
CA SER A 260 3.23 19.74 10.79
C SER A 260 3.60 20.60 11.98
N PHE A 261 3.20 20.14 13.17
CA PHE A 261 3.63 20.69 14.43
C PHE A 261 4.83 19.86 14.88
N HIS A 262 6.01 20.46 14.84
CA HIS A 262 7.17 19.89 15.52
C HIS A 262 7.55 20.82 16.63
N ASN A 263 7.49 20.34 17.86
CA ASN A 263 8.13 21.03 18.94
C ASN A 263 9.62 20.68 18.87
N VAL A 264 10.46 21.71 18.80
CA VAL A 264 11.92 21.57 18.90
C VAL A 264 12.31 20.81 20.17
N GLN A 265 11.52 20.97 21.23
CA GLN A 265 11.68 20.23 22.48
C GLN A 265 11.59 18.72 22.27
N ASP A 266 10.72 18.24 21.37
CA ASP A 266 10.57 16.81 21.09
C ASP A 266 11.86 16.26 20.45
N CYS A 267 12.49 17.03 19.56
CA CYS A 267 13.76 16.64 18.96
C CYS A 267 14.86 16.47 20.02
N PHE A 268 14.98 17.43 20.94
CA PHE A 268 15.95 17.33 22.04
C PHE A 268 15.63 16.20 23.02
N GLN A 269 14.34 15.97 23.32
CA GLN A 269 13.90 14.85 24.17
C GLN A 269 14.23 13.50 23.53
N ILE A 270 14.00 13.35 22.22
CA ILE A 270 14.35 12.13 21.47
C ILE A 270 15.87 11.90 21.51
N LEU A 271 16.67 12.92 21.20
CA LEU A 271 18.13 12.79 21.24
C LEU A 271 18.63 12.45 22.65
N ALA A 272 18.05 13.04 23.70
CA ALA A 272 18.39 12.74 25.08
C ALA A 272 17.97 11.31 25.48
N LYS A 273 16.76 10.87 25.11
CA LYS A 273 16.24 9.51 25.36
C LYS A 273 17.21 8.43 24.87
N TYR A 274 17.84 8.65 23.72
CA TYR A 274 18.80 7.71 23.13
C TYR A 274 20.28 8.03 23.45
N ASN A 275 20.56 8.97 24.37
CA ASN A 275 21.89 9.42 24.76
C ASN A 275 22.75 9.93 23.59
N LEU A 276 22.13 10.61 22.61
CA LEU A 276 22.77 11.06 21.36
C LEU A 276 23.13 12.55 21.35
N THR A 277 22.75 13.32 22.38
CA THR A 277 22.93 14.79 22.42
C THR A 277 24.36 15.25 22.14
N ASN A 278 25.37 14.48 22.58
CA ASN A 278 26.79 14.79 22.38
C ASN A 278 27.42 14.07 21.17
N PHE A 279 26.65 13.26 20.45
CA PHE A 279 27.12 12.49 19.29
C PHE A 279 26.58 13.04 17.96
N VAL A 280 25.63 13.96 18.00
CA VAL A 280 25.14 14.64 16.80
C VAL A 280 26.14 15.70 16.31
N PRO A 281 26.31 15.88 14.98
CA PRO A 281 27.15 16.94 14.41
C PRO A 281 26.73 18.35 14.86
N GLU A 282 27.67 19.29 14.87
CA GLU A 282 27.41 20.68 15.28
C GLU A 282 26.41 21.39 14.32
N SER A 283 26.44 21.05 13.03
CA SER A 283 25.46 21.51 12.04
C SER A 283 24.03 21.14 12.44
N VAL A 284 23.81 19.90 12.87
CA VAL A 284 22.52 19.38 13.34
C VAL A 284 22.08 20.08 14.60
N ARG A 285 23.00 20.26 15.57
CA ARG A 285 22.71 20.99 16.80
C ARG A 285 22.31 22.43 16.51
N THR A 286 23.02 23.10 15.59
CA THR A 286 22.75 24.48 15.17
C THR A 286 21.35 24.60 14.56
N VAL A 287 21.00 23.74 13.60
CA VAL A 287 19.67 23.74 12.98
C VAL A 287 18.58 23.51 14.01
N LEU A 288 18.71 22.48 14.86
CA LEU A 288 17.70 22.19 15.90
C LEU A 288 17.52 23.36 16.87
N SER A 289 18.59 24.10 17.18
CA SER A 289 18.55 25.24 18.09
C SER A 289 17.89 26.46 17.44
N SER A 290 18.11 26.69 16.14
CA SER A 290 17.50 27.79 15.38
C SER A 290 15.99 27.64 15.15
N LEU A 291 15.47 26.41 15.12
CA LEU A 291 14.03 26.16 15.01
C LEU A 291 13.25 26.69 16.23
N ALA A 292 13.89 26.84 17.40
CA ALA A 292 13.23 27.33 18.61
C ALA A 292 12.83 28.82 18.50
N THR A 293 13.43 29.55 17.58
CA THR A 293 13.17 30.99 17.35
C THR A 293 12.16 31.27 16.24
N GLU A 294 11.87 30.31 15.35
CA GLU A 294 10.93 30.46 14.22
C GLU A 294 9.60 29.74 14.50
N GLY A 295 8.91 30.15 15.57
CA GLY A 295 7.61 29.60 15.96
C GLY A 295 6.44 30.38 15.34
N GLY A 296 5.97 29.98 14.16
CA GLY A 296 4.71 30.47 13.63
C GLY A 296 4.06 29.45 12.67
N PRO A 297 2.74 29.22 12.74
CA PRO A 297 2.05 28.37 11.78
C PRO A 297 2.24 28.92 10.35
N PRO A 298 2.16 28.08 9.30
CA PRO A 298 2.11 28.58 7.95
C PRO A 298 0.98 29.62 7.84
N ARG A 299 1.33 30.80 7.32
CA ARG A 299 0.35 31.84 7.03
C ARG A 299 -0.61 31.29 5.96
N ASN A 300 -1.82 30.91 6.41
CA ASN A 300 -2.98 30.43 5.66
C ASN A 300 -2.95 29.00 5.09
N SER A 301 -3.70 28.09 5.73
CA SER A 301 -4.10 26.78 5.20
C SER A 301 -5.00 26.85 3.96
N ALA A 302 -5.53 28.03 3.61
CA ALA A 302 -6.47 28.20 2.51
C ALA A 302 -5.86 27.93 1.11
N TYR A 303 -4.54 27.99 0.97
CA TYR A 303 -3.86 27.81 -0.32
C TYR A 303 -3.40 26.36 -0.57
N VAL A 304 -3.45 25.49 0.44
CA VAL A 304 -2.88 24.14 0.36
C VAL A 304 -3.98 23.10 0.48
N HIS A 305 -4.17 22.33 -0.58
CA HIS A 305 -5.19 21.30 -0.68
C HIS A 305 -4.49 19.94 -0.76
N ASN A 306 -4.72 19.07 0.22
CA ASN A 306 -4.19 17.70 0.20
C ASN A 306 -5.34 16.73 -0.01
N ILE A 307 -5.28 15.95 -1.08
CA ILE A 307 -6.36 15.05 -1.49
C ILE A 307 -5.78 13.66 -1.70
N ILE A 308 -6.33 12.69 -0.97
CA ILE A 308 -6.02 11.28 -1.15
C ILE A 308 -6.89 10.75 -2.26
N ILE A 309 -6.25 10.41 -3.38
CA ILE A 309 -6.92 9.93 -4.58
C ILE A 309 -6.81 8.42 -4.75
N GLY A 310 -5.87 7.78 -4.04
CA GLY A 310 -5.76 6.32 -3.94
C GLY A 310 -5.34 5.90 -2.55
N SER A 311 -6.00 4.89 -2.01
CA SER A 311 -5.66 4.24 -0.74
C SER A 311 -6.26 2.85 -0.65
N ASN A 312 -5.92 2.10 0.39
CA ASN A 312 -6.44 0.76 0.62
C ASN A 312 -7.96 0.79 0.74
N ARG A 313 -8.50 1.79 1.47
CA ARG A 313 -9.94 2.03 1.60
C ARG A 313 -10.65 2.13 0.26
N LEU A 314 -10.13 2.94 -0.67
CA LEU A 314 -10.72 3.11 -1.99
C LEU A 314 -10.66 1.82 -2.82
N ALA A 315 -9.61 1.02 -2.67
CA ALA A 315 -9.50 -0.29 -3.30
C ALA A 315 -10.54 -1.28 -2.73
N LEU A 316 -10.73 -1.31 -1.40
CA LEU A 316 -11.72 -2.17 -0.74
C LEU A 316 -13.16 -1.75 -1.04
N GLU A 317 -13.44 -0.44 -1.17
CA GLU A 317 -14.75 0.08 -1.59
C GLU A 317 -15.12 -0.44 -3.01
N GLU A 318 -14.15 -0.49 -3.93
CA GLU A 318 -14.36 -1.07 -5.27
C GLU A 318 -14.58 -2.58 -5.21
N ALA A 319 -13.74 -3.33 -4.47
CA ALA A 319 -13.97 -4.77 -4.28
C ALA A 319 -15.34 -5.05 -3.65
N LYS A 320 -15.79 -4.20 -2.70
CA LYS A 320 -17.11 -4.33 -2.08
C LYS A 320 -18.21 -4.19 -3.11
N HIS A 321 -18.18 -3.12 -3.91
CA HIS A 321 -19.15 -2.88 -4.97
C HIS A 321 -19.22 -4.06 -5.95
N GLN A 322 -18.07 -4.57 -6.41
CA GLN A 322 -18.02 -5.72 -7.32
C GLN A 322 -18.53 -7.02 -6.68
N ALA A 323 -18.23 -7.25 -5.40
CA ALA A 323 -18.74 -8.42 -4.68
C ALA A 323 -20.26 -8.35 -4.49
N GLU A 324 -20.81 -7.17 -4.19
CA GLU A 324 -22.25 -6.97 -4.08
C GLU A 324 -22.96 -7.21 -5.43
N ASN A 325 -22.36 -6.77 -6.54
CA ASN A 325 -22.86 -7.06 -7.90
C ASN A 325 -22.85 -8.56 -8.24
N LEU A 326 -21.91 -9.32 -7.68
CA LEU A 326 -21.87 -10.79 -7.77
C LEU A 326 -22.84 -11.49 -6.80
N GLY A 327 -23.65 -10.74 -6.04
CA GLY A 327 -24.69 -11.26 -5.14
C GLY A 327 -24.22 -11.58 -3.72
N TYR A 328 -22.97 -11.30 -3.38
CA TYR A 328 -22.47 -11.54 -2.03
C TYR A 328 -23.12 -10.60 -1.01
N LEU A 329 -23.25 -11.06 0.22
CA LEU A 329 -23.28 -10.16 1.36
C LEU A 329 -21.84 -9.80 1.70
N THR A 330 -21.49 -8.53 1.51
CA THR A 330 -20.11 -8.08 1.62
C THR A 330 -19.89 -7.21 2.85
N LEU A 331 -18.85 -7.53 3.62
CA LEU A 331 -18.43 -6.81 4.81
C LEU A 331 -16.97 -6.42 4.67
N VAL A 332 -16.66 -5.13 4.83
CA VAL A 332 -15.28 -4.66 4.99
C VAL A 332 -14.97 -4.69 6.48
N LEU A 333 -14.07 -5.59 6.88
CA LEU A 333 -13.66 -5.78 8.27
C LEU A 333 -12.80 -4.62 8.76
N SER A 334 -11.80 -4.22 7.97
CA SER A 334 -10.89 -3.10 8.24
C SER A 334 -9.97 -2.87 7.04
N ASP A 335 -9.55 -1.64 6.80
CA ASP A 335 -8.49 -1.21 5.87
C ASP A 335 -7.12 -1.02 6.57
N ALA A 336 -7.04 -1.42 7.84
CA ALA A 336 -5.93 -1.20 8.74
C ALA A 336 -5.48 -2.48 9.49
N VAL A 337 -5.72 -3.66 8.90
CA VAL A 337 -5.26 -4.93 9.46
C VAL A 337 -3.73 -4.92 9.53
N SER A 338 -3.21 -5.11 10.75
CA SER A 338 -1.78 -5.17 11.03
C SER A 338 -1.49 -6.23 12.10
N GLY A 339 -0.22 -6.56 12.30
CA GLY A 339 0.21 -7.59 13.25
C GLY A 339 0.96 -8.74 12.59
N GLU A 340 1.34 -9.73 13.39
CA GLU A 340 2.07 -10.92 12.95
C GLU A 340 1.13 -11.90 12.22
N VAL A 341 1.58 -12.43 11.08
CA VAL A 341 0.76 -13.27 10.17
C VAL A 341 0.11 -14.48 10.84
N GLY A 342 0.74 -15.13 11.83
CA GLY A 342 0.15 -16.22 12.60
C GLY A 342 -1.04 -15.80 13.45
N THR A 343 -0.97 -14.64 14.09
CA THR A 343 -2.08 -14.09 14.89
C THR A 343 -3.22 -13.63 13.98
N VAL A 344 -2.89 -12.97 12.86
CA VAL A 344 -3.88 -12.54 11.85
C VAL A 344 -4.53 -13.76 11.15
N ALA A 345 -3.81 -14.86 10.94
CA ALA A 345 -4.38 -16.08 10.38
C ALA A 345 -5.47 -16.69 11.29
N ARG A 346 -5.25 -16.70 12.61
CA ARG A 346 -6.27 -17.13 13.58
C ARG A 346 -7.53 -16.26 13.50
N LEU A 347 -7.37 -14.95 13.30
CA LEU A 347 -8.48 -14.01 13.14
C LEU A 347 -9.36 -14.40 11.95
N TYR A 348 -8.76 -14.59 10.77
CA TYR A 348 -9.51 -14.99 9.58
C TYR A 348 -10.14 -16.37 9.72
N SER A 349 -9.45 -17.34 10.32
CA SER A 349 -10.02 -18.65 10.61
C SER A 349 -11.26 -18.56 11.49
N LEU A 350 -11.24 -17.74 12.55
CA LEU A 350 -12.39 -17.55 13.44
C LEU A 350 -13.58 -16.87 12.73
N PHE A 351 -13.32 -15.87 11.88
CA PHE A 351 -14.38 -15.27 11.05
C PHE A 351 -15.00 -16.30 10.10
N ILE A 352 -14.18 -17.11 9.42
CA ILE A 352 -14.67 -18.20 8.55
C ILE A 352 -15.51 -19.19 9.34
N GLN A 353 -15.04 -19.62 10.51
CA GLN A 353 -15.77 -20.53 11.38
C GLN A 353 -17.12 -19.95 11.80
N LEU A 354 -17.18 -18.69 12.22
CA LEU A 354 -18.43 -18.05 12.62
C LEU A 354 -19.42 -17.95 11.47
N VAL A 355 -18.96 -17.65 10.26
CA VAL A 355 -19.83 -17.63 9.07
C VAL A 355 -20.37 -19.03 8.80
N CYS A 356 -19.52 -20.06 8.75
CA CYS A 356 -19.95 -21.43 8.45
C CYS A 356 -20.82 -22.03 9.56
N LEU A 357 -20.65 -21.60 10.81
CA LEU A 357 -21.49 -22.01 11.94
C LEU A 357 -22.89 -21.38 11.90
N ARG A 358 -23.16 -20.34 11.10
CA ARG A 358 -24.48 -19.69 11.04
C ARG A 358 -25.61 -20.65 10.72
N ALA A 359 -25.40 -21.54 9.76
CA ALA A 359 -26.38 -22.57 9.39
C ALA A 359 -26.32 -23.81 10.28
N ALA A 360 -25.31 -23.92 11.14
CA ALA A 360 -25.22 -24.99 12.14
C ALA A 360 -26.06 -24.61 13.37
N GLY A 361 -26.85 -25.55 13.89
CA GLY A 361 -27.61 -25.38 15.14
C GLY A 361 -26.75 -25.48 16.41
N ASP A 362 -25.41 -25.36 16.31
CA ASP A 362 -24.50 -25.55 17.45
C ASP A 362 -24.13 -24.21 18.10
N ASP A 363 -24.94 -23.80 19.07
CA ASP A 363 -24.74 -22.53 19.79
C ASP A 363 -23.55 -22.55 20.74
N SER A 364 -23.07 -23.74 21.15
CA SER A 364 -21.88 -23.85 22.01
C SER A 364 -20.61 -23.52 21.23
N LEU A 365 -20.45 -24.08 20.03
CA LEU A 365 -19.31 -23.78 19.16
C LEU A 365 -19.31 -22.32 18.72
N LYS A 366 -20.49 -21.75 18.40
CA LYS A 366 -20.63 -20.32 18.11
C LYS A 366 -20.16 -19.45 19.27
N GLY A 367 -20.53 -19.80 20.51
CA GLY A 367 -20.11 -19.09 21.72
C GLY A 367 -18.60 -19.06 21.88
N LYS A 368 -17.94 -20.22 21.78
CA LYS A 368 -16.48 -20.34 21.88
C LYS A 368 -15.75 -19.55 20.80
N ALA A 369 -16.21 -19.64 19.55
CA ALA A 369 -15.60 -18.90 18.44
C ALA A 369 -15.75 -17.38 18.62
N ARG A 370 -16.88 -16.91 19.16
CA ARG A 370 -17.09 -15.49 19.48
C ARG A 370 -16.18 -15.00 20.60
N GLU A 371 -16.03 -15.76 21.68
CA GLU A 371 -15.13 -15.42 22.77
C GLU A 371 -13.68 -15.34 22.30
N ALA A 372 -13.23 -16.35 21.54
CA ALA A 372 -11.89 -16.37 20.97
C ALA A 372 -11.66 -15.19 20.01
N LEU A 373 -12.65 -14.88 19.18
CA LEU A 373 -12.57 -13.74 18.27
C LEU A 373 -12.50 -12.42 19.03
N SER A 374 -13.33 -12.23 20.07
CA SER A 374 -13.30 -11.03 20.90
C SER A 374 -11.95 -10.82 21.59
N ALA A 375 -11.36 -11.90 22.13
CA ALA A 375 -10.04 -11.83 22.76
C ALA A 375 -8.96 -11.43 21.75
N LEU A 376 -8.98 -12.03 20.56
CA LEU A 376 -8.00 -11.77 19.52
C LEU A 376 -8.13 -10.37 18.92
N THR A 377 -9.36 -9.87 18.75
CA THR A 377 -9.58 -8.48 18.30
C THR A 377 -9.08 -7.47 19.32
N ALA A 378 -9.15 -7.78 20.62
CA ALA A 378 -8.58 -6.95 21.67
C ALA A 378 -7.04 -7.00 21.69
N GLU A 379 -6.45 -8.16 21.41
CA GLU A 379 -4.98 -8.31 21.29
C GLU A 379 -4.41 -7.55 20.09
N LEU A 380 -5.07 -7.60 18.94
CA LEU A 380 -4.58 -6.99 17.69
C LEU A 380 -4.88 -5.50 17.57
N GLU A 381 -5.82 -4.96 18.35
CA GLU A 381 -6.23 -3.54 18.34
C GLU A 381 -6.49 -2.99 16.92
N ILE A 382 -7.11 -3.78 16.03
CA ILE A 382 -7.27 -3.44 14.61
C ILE A 382 -8.19 -2.21 14.45
N PRO A 383 -7.69 -1.07 13.93
CA PRO A 383 -8.52 0.10 13.72
C PRO A 383 -9.66 -0.18 12.74
N GLY A 384 -10.84 0.38 13.01
CA GLY A 384 -12.01 0.25 12.14
C GLY A 384 -12.76 -1.08 12.22
N LEU A 385 -12.21 -2.10 12.91
CA LEU A 385 -12.90 -3.38 13.09
C LEU A 385 -13.99 -3.28 14.16
N ASN A 386 -15.25 -3.13 13.74
CA ASN A 386 -16.40 -3.22 14.65
C ASN A 386 -16.94 -4.67 14.68
N LEU A 387 -16.50 -5.44 15.68
CA LEU A 387 -16.90 -6.83 15.83
C LEU A 387 -18.40 -6.99 16.06
N ILE A 388 -19.02 -6.12 16.87
CA ILE A 388 -20.45 -6.21 17.21
C ILE A 388 -21.30 -6.03 15.95
N ASP A 389 -21.03 -4.99 15.17
CA ASP A 389 -21.77 -4.71 13.93
C ASP A 389 -21.56 -5.82 12.91
N THR A 390 -20.33 -6.31 12.78
CA THR A 390 -20.00 -7.44 11.90
C THR A 390 -20.83 -8.68 12.27
N LEU A 391 -20.89 -9.04 13.55
CA LEU A 391 -21.66 -10.19 14.01
C LEU A 391 -23.18 -9.99 13.83
N ASN A 392 -23.69 -8.78 14.04
CA ASN A 392 -25.10 -8.46 13.87
C ASN A 392 -25.54 -8.63 12.40
N VAL A 393 -24.74 -8.11 11.45
CA VAL A 393 -25.03 -8.27 10.01
C VAL A 393 -24.96 -9.74 9.59
N LEU A 394 -23.99 -10.49 10.13
CA LEU A 394 -23.89 -11.93 9.90
C LEU A 394 -25.10 -12.68 10.51
N GLN A 395 -25.61 -12.32 11.67
CA GLN A 395 -26.79 -12.98 12.24
C GLN A 395 -28.09 -12.65 11.50
N GLY A 396 -28.25 -11.41 11.04
CA GLY A 396 -29.49 -10.95 10.39
C GLY A 396 -29.67 -11.36 8.93
N SER A 397 -28.69 -12.03 8.31
CA SER A 397 -28.73 -12.36 6.89
C SER A 397 -29.18 -13.80 6.60
N GLN A 398 -29.69 -14.01 5.38
CA GLN A 398 -30.12 -15.34 4.90
C GLN A 398 -28.94 -16.31 4.86
N ALA A 399 -29.15 -17.55 5.34
CA ALA A 399 -28.09 -18.54 5.52
C ALA A 399 -27.46 -19.05 4.20
N GLU A 400 -28.20 -18.97 3.10
CA GLU A 400 -27.76 -19.45 1.78
C GLU A 400 -27.02 -18.38 0.96
N ARG A 401 -27.11 -17.10 1.36
CA ARG A 401 -26.45 -16.02 0.63
C ARG A 401 -24.93 -16.13 0.78
N PRO A 402 -24.14 -16.12 -0.30
CA PRO A 402 -22.69 -16.21 -0.21
C PRO A 402 -22.12 -14.97 0.48
N ILE A 403 -21.05 -15.14 1.25
CA ILE A 403 -20.43 -14.09 2.07
C ILE A 403 -19.08 -13.71 1.47
N CYS A 404 -18.83 -12.40 1.41
CA CYS A 404 -17.52 -11.84 1.11
C CYS A 404 -17.05 -11.01 2.30
N LEU A 405 -15.92 -11.39 2.90
CA LEU A 405 -15.23 -10.55 3.90
C LEU A 405 -14.01 -9.93 3.23
N LEU A 406 -13.93 -8.61 3.27
CA LEU A 406 -12.85 -7.82 2.73
C LEU A 406 -12.06 -7.21 3.87
N ALA A 407 -10.74 -7.19 3.73
CA ALA A 407 -9.87 -6.42 4.62
C ALA A 407 -8.64 -5.98 3.85
N GLY A 408 -7.90 -5.04 4.41
CA GLY A 408 -6.59 -4.67 3.91
C GLY A 408 -5.78 -4.00 5.01
N GLY A 409 -4.54 -3.67 4.68
CA GLY A 409 -3.55 -3.18 5.64
C GLY A 409 -2.18 -3.77 5.32
N GLU A 410 -1.34 -3.94 6.34
CA GLU A 410 0.02 -4.41 6.15
C GLU A 410 0.46 -5.32 7.31
N THR A 411 0.58 -6.61 7.02
CA THR A 411 0.99 -7.60 8.03
C THR A 411 2.51 -7.71 8.12
N THR A 412 2.99 -8.40 9.16
CA THR A 412 4.42 -8.66 9.35
C THR A 412 4.68 -10.14 9.55
N VAL A 413 5.84 -10.59 9.09
CA VAL A 413 6.31 -11.97 9.27
C VAL A 413 7.60 -11.96 10.06
N GLN A 414 7.69 -12.83 11.07
CA GLN A 414 8.94 -13.02 11.79
C GLN A 414 9.84 -13.99 11.02
N LEU A 415 10.99 -13.50 10.58
CA LEU A 415 11.98 -14.31 9.87
C LEU A 415 12.76 -15.17 10.87
N GLN A 416 12.61 -16.49 10.74
CA GLN A 416 13.31 -17.53 11.50
C GLN A 416 14.16 -18.42 10.60
N GLY A 417 13.73 -18.61 9.35
CA GLY A 417 14.39 -19.44 8.35
C GLY A 417 15.14 -18.68 7.27
N THR A 418 15.59 -19.43 6.26
CA THR A 418 16.28 -18.91 5.07
C THR A 418 15.49 -19.13 3.78
N GLY A 419 14.23 -19.54 3.94
CA GLY A 419 13.31 -19.79 2.85
C GLY A 419 12.96 -18.53 2.06
N LYS A 420 12.21 -18.74 0.99
CA LYS A 420 11.70 -17.69 0.14
C LYS A 420 10.19 -17.59 0.31
N GLY A 421 9.69 -16.37 0.54
CA GLY A 421 8.27 -16.11 0.76
C GLY A 421 8.01 -14.64 1.03
N GLY A 422 6.75 -14.33 1.30
CA GLY A 422 6.32 -13.03 1.78
C GLY A 422 5.15 -13.16 2.74
N ARG A 423 4.74 -12.04 3.33
CA ARG A 423 3.70 -11.99 4.35
C ARG A 423 2.35 -12.45 3.82
N ASN A 424 2.00 -12.13 2.57
CA ASN A 424 0.71 -12.49 2.00
C ASN A 424 0.63 -14.00 1.70
N GLN A 425 1.71 -14.56 1.15
CA GLN A 425 1.83 -16.00 0.93
C GLN A 425 1.82 -16.76 2.27
N GLU A 426 2.60 -16.31 3.25
CA GLU A 426 2.65 -16.96 4.55
C GLU A 426 1.31 -16.87 5.29
N LEU A 427 0.63 -15.72 5.23
CA LEU A 427 -0.72 -15.55 5.77
C LEU A 427 -1.71 -16.53 5.13
N ALA A 428 -1.73 -16.64 3.80
CA ALA A 428 -2.62 -17.57 3.11
C ALA A 428 -2.39 -19.02 3.53
N LEU A 429 -1.12 -19.44 3.65
CA LEU A 429 -0.77 -20.79 4.09
C LEU A 429 -1.16 -21.03 5.56
N ARG A 430 -0.93 -20.05 6.44
CA ARG A 430 -1.30 -20.15 7.86
C ARG A 430 -2.82 -20.19 8.07
N VAL A 431 -3.61 -19.45 7.29
CA VAL A 431 -5.09 -19.57 7.30
C VAL A 431 -5.51 -20.99 6.95
N ALA A 432 -4.89 -21.61 5.95
CA ALA A 432 -5.17 -22.99 5.58
C ALA A 432 -4.87 -23.98 6.72
N VAL A 433 -3.74 -23.79 7.43
CA VAL A 433 -3.35 -24.59 8.59
C VAL A 433 -4.36 -24.45 9.73
N GLU A 434 -4.80 -23.23 10.04
CA GLU A 434 -5.81 -23.00 11.08
C GLU A 434 -7.15 -23.68 10.74
N LEU A 435 -7.61 -23.61 9.49
CA LEU A 435 -8.83 -24.30 9.05
C LEU A 435 -8.68 -25.83 9.08
N HIS A 436 -7.50 -26.33 8.70
CA HIS A 436 -7.19 -27.76 8.76
C HIS A 436 -7.21 -28.27 10.21
N ARG A 437 -6.63 -27.54 11.16
CA ARG A 437 -6.67 -27.89 12.60
C ARG A 437 -8.10 -28.00 13.11
N VAL A 438 -8.98 -27.08 12.72
CA VAL A 438 -10.41 -27.12 13.09
C VAL A 438 -11.08 -28.38 12.53
N LYS A 439 -10.86 -28.72 11.26
CA LYS A 439 -11.36 -29.97 10.67
C LYS A 439 -10.86 -31.21 11.40
N SER A 440 -9.56 -31.30 11.66
CA SER A 440 -8.92 -32.47 12.28
C SER A 440 -9.27 -32.65 13.77
N SER A 441 -9.78 -31.61 14.44
CA SER A 441 -10.19 -31.67 15.86
C SER A 441 -11.52 -32.40 16.12
N GLY A 442 -12.18 -32.94 15.08
CA GLY A 442 -13.46 -33.66 15.20
C GLY A 442 -14.70 -32.78 15.30
N GLY A 443 -14.55 -31.47 15.52
CA GLY A 443 -15.65 -30.49 15.57
C GLY A 443 -15.89 -29.71 14.27
N GLY A 444 -15.09 -29.93 13.21
CA GLY A 444 -15.07 -29.08 12.02
C GLY A 444 -15.97 -29.50 10.85
N SER A 445 -16.87 -30.47 11.01
CA SER A 445 -17.73 -30.98 9.92
C SER A 445 -18.63 -29.91 9.30
N PHE A 446 -18.95 -28.84 10.04
CA PHE A 446 -19.69 -27.70 9.52
C PHE A 446 -18.97 -26.99 8.36
N LEU A 447 -17.62 -27.02 8.30
CA LEU A 447 -16.84 -26.45 7.22
C LEU A 447 -17.04 -27.18 5.89
N GLU A 448 -17.35 -28.49 5.92
CA GLU A 448 -17.53 -29.31 4.71
C GLU A 448 -18.78 -28.93 3.92
N LYS A 449 -19.75 -28.29 4.58
CA LYS A 449 -20.97 -27.77 3.93
C LYS A 449 -20.70 -26.53 3.08
N TYR A 450 -19.50 -25.97 3.17
CA TYR A 450 -19.11 -24.73 2.50
C TYR A 450 -17.91 -24.95 1.60
N GLU A 451 -17.87 -24.16 0.53
CA GLU A 451 -16.66 -23.86 -0.23
C GLU A 451 -16.09 -22.56 0.32
N THR A 452 -14.79 -22.55 0.63
CA THR A 452 -14.09 -21.39 1.20
C THR A 452 -12.84 -21.07 0.38
N VAL A 453 -12.65 -19.79 0.09
CA VAL A 453 -11.42 -19.27 -0.52
C VAL A 453 -10.94 -18.09 0.30
N PHE A 454 -9.68 -18.14 0.70
CA PHE A 454 -8.94 -17.01 1.22
C PHE A 454 -7.93 -16.56 0.16
N LEU A 455 -7.85 -15.26 -0.09
CA LEU A 455 -6.85 -14.63 -0.93
C LEU A 455 -6.20 -13.50 -0.14
N SER A 456 -4.88 -13.45 -0.17
CA SER A 456 -4.09 -12.33 0.35
C SER A 456 -3.06 -11.94 -0.71
N GLY A 457 -2.94 -10.64 -1.00
CA GLY A 457 -1.97 -10.15 -1.97
C GLY A 457 -1.62 -8.67 -1.85
N GLY A 458 -0.36 -8.36 -2.15
CA GLY A 458 0.16 -7.01 -2.27
C GLY A 458 -0.34 -6.33 -3.54
N SER A 459 -0.86 -5.11 -3.39
CA SER A 459 -1.38 -4.30 -4.50
C SER A 459 -0.30 -3.82 -5.49
N ASP A 460 0.98 -3.86 -5.11
CA ASP A 460 2.13 -3.59 -5.98
C ASP A 460 2.49 -4.76 -6.92
N GLY A 461 1.88 -5.91 -6.67
CA GLY A 461 2.08 -7.13 -7.44
C GLY A 461 3.28 -7.95 -7.02
N GLN A 462 3.86 -7.68 -5.84
CA GLN A 462 4.95 -8.45 -5.25
C GLN A 462 4.69 -8.74 -3.76
N ASP A 463 5.17 -9.88 -3.29
CA ASP A 463 5.12 -10.27 -1.89
C ASP A 463 6.46 -10.88 -1.49
N GLY A 464 7.18 -10.19 -0.62
CA GLY A 464 8.58 -10.49 -0.31
C GLY A 464 9.49 -10.41 -1.54
N PRO A 465 10.65 -11.08 -1.54
CA PRO A 465 11.57 -11.11 -2.69
C PRO A 465 11.11 -12.10 -3.78
N THR A 466 9.83 -12.06 -4.17
CA THR A 466 9.22 -13.04 -5.08
C THR A 466 8.51 -12.38 -6.27
N GLU A 467 8.17 -13.17 -7.29
CA GLU A 467 7.40 -12.68 -8.45
C GLU A 467 5.88 -12.77 -8.22
N ALA A 468 5.45 -13.38 -7.12
CA ALA A 468 4.05 -13.49 -6.75
C ALA A 468 3.64 -12.27 -5.95
N ALA A 469 2.40 -11.82 -6.13
CA ALA A 469 1.77 -10.80 -5.31
C ALA A 469 1.24 -11.38 -3.99
N GLY A 470 1.12 -12.70 -3.88
CA GLY A 470 0.47 -13.36 -2.76
C GLY A 470 0.04 -14.78 -3.10
N ALA A 471 -0.98 -15.29 -2.42
CA ALA A 471 -1.50 -16.63 -2.68
C ALA A 471 -2.98 -16.79 -2.31
N PHE A 472 -3.58 -17.82 -2.88
CA PHE A 472 -4.88 -18.36 -2.53
C PHE A 472 -4.73 -19.54 -1.56
N SER A 473 -5.70 -19.71 -0.68
CA SER A 473 -5.85 -20.93 0.11
C SER A 473 -7.32 -21.31 0.31
N SER A 474 -7.53 -22.58 0.66
CA SER A 474 -8.83 -23.13 1.03
C SER A 474 -8.66 -24.05 2.24
N GLN A 475 -9.79 -24.47 2.79
CA GLN A 475 -9.85 -25.44 3.90
C GLN A 475 -9.40 -26.87 3.50
N GLU A 476 -9.22 -27.17 2.22
CA GLU A 476 -8.71 -28.47 1.71
C GLU A 476 -7.20 -28.47 1.44
N LEU A 477 -6.58 -27.28 1.32
CA LEU A 477 -5.22 -27.12 0.83
C LEU A 477 -4.19 -27.95 1.61
N VAL A 478 -4.26 -27.96 2.94
CA VAL A 478 -3.30 -28.69 3.78
C VAL A 478 -3.45 -30.20 3.60
N SER A 479 -4.68 -30.72 3.62
CA SER A 479 -4.93 -32.15 3.41
C SER A 479 -4.49 -32.61 2.02
N GLU A 480 -4.73 -31.80 0.98
CA GLU A 480 -4.25 -32.10 -0.37
C GLU A 480 -2.71 -32.07 -0.46
N ALA A 481 -2.08 -31.11 0.21
CA ALA A 481 -0.64 -30.99 0.26
C ALA A 481 0.02 -32.19 0.99
N GLU A 482 -0.53 -32.61 2.13
CA GLU A 482 -0.04 -33.77 2.88
C GLU A 482 -0.22 -35.08 2.09
N GLN A 483 -1.35 -35.26 1.41
CA GLN A 483 -1.56 -36.39 0.49
C GLN A 483 -0.55 -36.37 -0.67
N GLY A 484 -0.13 -35.18 -1.10
CA GLY A 484 0.94 -34.97 -2.07
C GLY A 484 2.36 -35.10 -1.50
N GLY A 485 2.53 -35.45 -0.22
CA GLY A 485 3.82 -35.64 0.43
C GLY A 485 4.51 -34.36 0.89
N PHE A 486 3.79 -33.23 0.99
CA PHE A 486 4.33 -31.97 1.49
C PHE A 486 4.22 -31.90 3.01
N ASN A 487 5.28 -31.43 3.67
CA ASN A 487 5.25 -31.07 5.09
C ASN A 487 5.06 -29.55 5.21
N VAL A 488 3.82 -29.10 5.41
CA VAL A 488 3.47 -27.67 5.47
C VAL A 488 4.18 -26.95 6.61
N ASP A 489 4.27 -27.57 7.79
CA ASP A 489 4.94 -26.99 8.96
C ASP A 489 6.44 -26.78 8.73
N ALA A 490 7.10 -27.66 7.96
CA ALA A 490 8.50 -27.50 7.60
C ALA A 490 8.73 -26.27 6.67
N PHE A 491 7.81 -25.99 5.75
CA PHE A 491 7.89 -24.78 4.92
C PHE A 491 7.64 -23.51 5.74
N LEU A 492 6.63 -23.51 6.63
CA LEU A 492 6.33 -22.35 7.48
C LEU A 492 7.45 -22.03 8.47
N SER A 493 8.02 -23.04 9.14
CA SER A 493 9.13 -22.85 10.08
C SER A 493 10.42 -22.35 9.41
N ASN A 494 10.57 -22.58 8.10
CA ASN A 494 11.68 -22.04 7.32
C ASN A 494 11.33 -20.73 6.57
N ASN A 495 10.15 -20.14 6.76
CA ASN A 495 9.64 -19.00 5.98
C ASN A 495 9.72 -19.22 4.45
N ASP A 496 9.38 -20.42 3.99
CA ASP A 496 9.54 -20.88 2.60
C ASP A 496 8.21 -21.06 1.85
N SER A 497 7.25 -20.17 2.11
CA SER A 497 5.89 -20.23 1.54
C SER A 497 5.87 -20.15 0.01
N TYR A 498 6.78 -19.42 -0.62
CA TYR A 498 6.87 -19.34 -2.08
C TYR A 498 7.25 -20.68 -2.70
N THR A 499 8.23 -21.37 -2.11
CA THR A 499 8.66 -22.69 -2.61
C THR A 499 7.57 -23.72 -2.41
N PHE A 500 6.85 -23.67 -1.28
CA PHE A 500 5.66 -24.49 -1.07
C PHE A 500 4.65 -24.31 -2.22
N PHE A 501 4.17 -23.09 -2.44
CA PHE A 501 3.14 -22.82 -3.45
C PHE A 501 3.63 -23.09 -4.87
N THR A 502 4.90 -22.80 -5.18
CA THR A 502 5.48 -23.07 -6.50
C THR A 502 5.48 -24.56 -6.82
N ARG A 503 5.78 -25.41 -5.83
CA ARG A 503 5.84 -26.87 -6.00
C ARG A 503 4.46 -27.52 -5.91
N PHE A 504 3.62 -27.06 -4.97
CA PHE A 504 2.29 -27.59 -4.76
C PHE A 504 1.37 -27.23 -5.94
N GLN A 505 0.81 -28.26 -6.59
CA GLN A 505 -0.05 -28.12 -7.77
C GLN A 505 0.53 -27.16 -8.82
N SER A 506 1.85 -27.19 -9.00
CA SER A 506 2.58 -26.40 -10.01
C SER A 506 2.31 -24.89 -9.96
N GLY A 507 2.23 -24.29 -8.78
CA GLY A 507 2.07 -22.83 -8.65
C GLY A 507 0.64 -22.35 -8.82
N HIS A 508 -0.34 -23.25 -8.95
CA HIS A 508 -1.72 -22.86 -9.24
C HIS A 508 -2.31 -21.92 -8.19
N HIS A 509 -1.86 -22.00 -6.94
CA HIS A 509 -2.32 -21.16 -5.82
C HIS A 509 -1.57 -19.83 -5.67
N LEU A 510 -0.53 -19.57 -6.46
CA LEU A 510 0.14 -18.26 -6.44
C LEU A 510 -0.73 -17.19 -7.12
N LEU A 511 -0.80 -16.01 -6.51
CA LEU A 511 -1.37 -14.83 -7.14
C LEU A 511 -0.31 -14.16 -8.00
N MET A 512 -0.35 -14.38 -9.31
CA MET A 512 0.59 -13.80 -10.27
C MET A 512 -0.05 -12.62 -11.02
N THR A 513 0.20 -11.40 -10.56
CA THR A 513 -0.28 -10.18 -11.25
C THR A 513 0.78 -9.55 -12.14
N GLY A 514 2.06 -9.79 -11.83
CA GLY A 514 3.16 -8.92 -12.27
C GLY A 514 3.09 -7.55 -11.58
N LEU A 515 4.07 -6.69 -11.88
CA LEU A 515 4.12 -5.33 -11.37
C LEU A 515 2.87 -4.55 -11.81
N THR A 516 2.17 -3.95 -10.85
CA THR A 516 0.94 -3.20 -11.11
C THR A 516 1.21 -1.72 -11.38
N GLY A 517 2.29 -1.17 -10.80
CA GLY A 517 2.62 0.26 -10.88
C GLY A 517 1.85 1.13 -9.88
N THR A 518 1.21 0.51 -8.88
CA THR A 518 0.58 1.18 -7.73
C THR A 518 1.01 0.50 -6.43
N ASN A 519 0.72 1.10 -5.27
CA ASN A 519 0.87 0.45 -3.97
C ASN A 519 -0.04 1.12 -2.95
N VAL A 520 -0.99 0.35 -2.44
CA VAL A 520 -1.90 0.70 -1.35
C VAL A 520 -1.93 -0.42 -0.30
N MET A 521 -0.77 -1.06 -0.06
CA MET A 521 -0.57 -2.19 0.86
C MET A 521 -1.27 -3.49 0.41
N ASP A 522 -1.65 -4.35 1.35
CA ASP A 522 -2.22 -5.68 1.11
C ASP A 522 -3.76 -5.63 1.02
N ILE A 523 -4.33 -6.53 0.22
CA ILE A 523 -5.78 -6.77 0.11
C ILE A 523 -6.04 -8.24 0.46
N HIS A 524 -6.96 -8.46 1.39
CA HIS A 524 -7.41 -9.77 1.87
C HIS A 524 -8.87 -9.98 1.54
N ILE A 525 -9.18 -11.15 0.96
CA ILE A 525 -10.53 -11.49 0.50
C ILE A 525 -10.87 -12.89 1.01
N VAL A 526 -11.98 -13.00 1.74
CA VAL A 526 -12.57 -14.27 2.16
C VAL A 526 -13.88 -14.44 1.42
N LEU A 527 -14.02 -15.54 0.67
CA LEU A 527 -15.25 -15.92 0.01
C LEU A 527 -15.76 -17.21 0.60
N ILE A 528 -17.05 -17.24 0.95
CA ILE A 528 -17.71 -18.40 1.55
C ILE A 528 -19.05 -18.61 0.86
N ARG A 529 -19.26 -19.81 0.31
CA ARG A 529 -20.50 -20.20 -0.38
C ARG A 529 -20.93 -21.59 0.09
N ALA A 530 -22.22 -21.78 0.33
CA ALA A 530 -22.75 -23.11 0.64
C ALA A 530 -22.54 -24.05 -0.57
N ARG A 531 -22.12 -25.30 -0.33
CA ARG A 531 -22.03 -26.29 -1.40
C ARG A 531 -23.45 -26.71 -1.79
N SER A 532 -23.72 -26.75 -3.09
CA SER A 532 -24.92 -27.38 -3.63
C SER A 532 -24.90 -28.86 -3.24
N GLY A 533 -25.93 -29.33 -2.53
CA GLY A 533 -26.08 -30.73 -2.12
C GLY A 533 -26.38 -31.67 -3.27
#